data_AF-A0A959FKM3-F1
#
_entry.id   AF-A0A959FKM3-F1
#
_cell.length_a   1.000
_cell.length_b   1.000
_cell.length_c   1.000
_cell.angle_alpha   90.00
_cell.angle_beta   90.00
_cell.angle_gamma   90.00
#
_symmetry.space_group_name_H-M   'P 1'
#
loop_
_entity.id
_entity.type
_entity.pdbx_description
1 polymer ?
#
loop_
_entity_poly.entity_id
_entity_poly.type
_entity_poly.pdbx_seq_one_letter_code
_entity_poly.pdbx_strand_id
1 'polypeptide(L)'
;MDDTKLRTIATPPTVSLLRRYSWLSLGVLLALAVLAAVFWRERAWLLDVAYQTVLMLQDGTVQVQVYRFGAAVVQALPLLGMKLGLPLAVISFLYSVAFPLVFLLFWWLTVRVLRQSALGLALALLYTGMVYDGFYWCTSELQQGLGFLLVCWAFILRYPRLDRPWQWVVLVAALVALVFYHPLVFIPFLFAWLYWGEG
;
A
#
# COMPACT_ATOMS: atom_id res chain seq x y z
N MET A 1 -26.24 15.21 -30.55
CA MET A 1 -25.46 15.61 -29.36
C MET A 1 -24.01 15.58 -29.79
N ASP A 2 -23.32 16.71 -29.69
CA ASP A 2 -22.09 17.03 -30.42
C ASP A 2 -20.87 16.22 -29.91
N ASP A 3 -20.38 15.27 -30.72
CA ASP A 3 -19.21 14.40 -30.46
C ASP A 3 -17.91 15.19 -30.20
N THR A 4 -17.91 16.48 -30.52
CA THR A 4 -16.76 17.37 -30.38
C THR A 4 -16.50 17.77 -28.92
N LYS A 5 -17.47 17.63 -28.01
CA LYS A 5 -17.32 17.97 -26.58
C LYS A 5 -16.83 16.82 -25.69
N LEU A 6 -16.84 15.58 -26.19
CA LEU A 6 -16.36 14.40 -25.45
C LEU A 6 -14.85 14.13 -25.66
N ARG A 7 -14.23 14.73 -26.68
CA ARG A 7 -12.80 14.56 -27.00
C ARG A 7 -11.86 15.50 -26.26
N THR A 8 -12.39 16.44 -25.48
CA THR A 8 -11.61 17.39 -24.66
C THR A 8 -11.22 16.85 -23.28
N ILE A 9 -11.58 15.60 -22.95
CA ILE A 9 -11.19 14.96 -21.69
C ILE A 9 -9.91 14.15 -21.94
N ALA A 10 -8.81 14.74 -21.48
CA ALA A 10 -7.48 14.14 -21.31
C ALA A 10 -6.77 13.68 -22.59
N THR A 11 -5.99 14.58 -23.20
CA THR A 11 -4.77 14.13 -23.88
C THR A 11 -3.95 13.30 -22.90
N PRO A 12 -3.46 12.10 -23.28
CA PRO A 12 -2.68 11.27 -22.38
C PRO A 12 -1.46 12.07 -21.89
N PRO A 13 -1.12 12.00 -20.59
CA PRO A 13 -0.02 12.77 -20.03
C PRO A 13 1.25 12.46 -20.82
N THR A 14 1.99 13.51 -21.17
CA THR A 14 3.25 13.37 -21.90
C THR A 14 4.24 12.53 -21.09
N VAL A 15 5.16 11.84 -21.77
CA VAL A 15 6.19 11.00 -21.13
C VAL A 15 7.00 11.80 -20.08
N SER A 16 7.21 13.09 -20.32
CA SER A 16 7.89 14.00 -19.38
C SER A 16 7.08 14.23 -18.10
N LEU A 17 5.75 14.33 -18.17
CA LEU A 17 4.87 14.44 -17.00
C LEU A 17 4.83 13.14 -16.19
N LEU A 18 4.72 11.97 -16.85
CA LEU A 18 4.75 10.67 -16.18
C LEU A 18 6.06 10.43 -15.40
N ARG A 19 7.19 10.86 -15.99
CA ARG A 19 8.49 10.83 -15.31
C ARG A 19 8.49 11.74 -14.08
N ARG A 20 7.93 12.95 -14.19
CA ARG A 20 7.80 13.88 -13.04
C ARG A 20 6.95 13.28 -11.92
N TYR A 21 5.81 12.67 -12.24
CA TYR A 21 4.95 12.00 -11.22
C TYR A 21 5.68 10.88 -10.50
N SER A 22 6.48 10.09 -11.23
CA SER A 22 7.27 9.01 -10.65
C SER A 22 8.29 9.55 -9.63
N TRP A 23 9.04 10.59 -9.98
CA TRP A 23 10.02 11.19 -9.06
C TRP A 23 9.39 11.90 -7.88
N LEU A 24 8.28 12.62 -8.12
CA LEU A 24 7.53 13.29 -7.06
C LEU A 24 7.00 12.29 -6.03
N SER A 25 6.30 11.24 -6.50
CA SER A 25 5.76 10.19 -5.64
C SER A 25 6.85 9.47 -4.85
N LEU A 26 7.99 9.15 -5.48
CA LEU A 26 9.13 8.57 -4.79
C LEU A 26 9.68 9.50 -3.70
N GLY A 27 9.87 10.79 -4.02
CA GLY A 27 10.34 11.79 -3.06
C GLY A 27 9.44 11.90 -1.83
N VAL A 28 8.12 11.93 -2.04
CA VAL A 28 7.13 11.96 -0.95
C VAL A 28 7.20 10.70 -0.09
N LEU A 29 7.23 9.52 -0.69
CA LEU A 29 7.29 8.25 0.05
C LEU A 29 8.61 8.10 0.83
N LEU A 30 9.74 8.53 0.26
CA LEU A 30 11.02 8.56 0.95
C LEU A 30 11.02 9.55 2.11
N ALA A 31 10.43 10.74 1.93
CA ALA A 31 10.27 11.69 3.03
C ALA A 31 9.44 11.09 4.16
N LEU A 32 8.33 10.41 3.86
CA LEU A 32 7.52 9.70 4.86
C LEU A 32 8.29 8.56 5.55
N ALA A 33 9.14 7.82 4.82
CA ALA A 33 10.00 6.80 5.41
C ALA A 33 11.04 7.40 6.36
N VAL A 34 11.64 8.53 5.99
CA VAL A 34 12.55 9.28 6.88
C VAL A 34 11.80 9.78 8.11
N LEU A 35 10.61 10.35 7.95
CA LEU A 35 9.79 10.78 9.08
C LEU A 35 9.41 9.59 9.98
N ALA A 36 9.09 8.43 9.42
CA ALA A 36 8.80 7.23 10.21
C ALA A 36 10.01 6.73 10.99
N ALA A 37 11.22 6.91 10.44
CA ALA A 37 12.47 6.63 11.13
C ALA A 37 12.80 7.66 12.23
N VAL A 38 12.44 8.93 12.05
CA VAL A 38 12.64 9.99 13.05
C VAL A 38 11.65 9.85 14.21
N PHE A 39 10.36 9.70 13.89
CA PHE A 39 9.25 9.61 14.84
C PHE A 39 8.89 8.16 15.21
N TRP A 40 9.88 7.28 15.26
CA TRP A 40 9.63 5.85 15.44
C TRP A 40 9.05 5.52 16.82
N ARG A 41 9.37 6.31 17.85
CA ARG A 41 8.91 6.08 19.23
C ARG A 41 7.42 6.38 19.35
N GLU A 42 7.00 7.53 18.82
CA GLU A 42 5.62 7.99 18.79
C GLU A 42 4.72 7.02 18.00
N ARG A 43 5.28 6.42 16.95
CA ARG A 43 4.58 5.44 16.10
C ARG A 43 4.51 4.04 16.71
N ALA A 44 5.55 3.61 17.43
CA ALA A 44 5.65 2.23 17.91
C ALA A 44 5.22 2.03 19.37
N TRP A 45 5.26 3.06 20.20
CA TRP A 45 4.95 2.98 21.63
C TRP A 45 3.54 3.47 21.98
N LEU A 46 2.68 3.60 20.98
CA LEU A 46 1.32 4.09 21.11
C LEU A 46 0.32 3.01 20.64
N LEU A 47 -0.82 2.93 21.33
CA LEU A 47 -2.00 2.14 20.92
C LEU A 47 -1.66 0.68 20.56
N ASP A 48 -2.17 0.23 19.41
CA ASP A 48 -2.15 -1.16 18.95
C ASP A 48 -0.75 -1.69 18.71
N VAL A 49 0.20 -0.83 18.30
CA VAL A 49 1.55 -1.27 17.91
C VAL A 49 2.31 -1.76 19.14
N ALA A 50 2.20 -1.04 20.25
CA ALA A 50 2.80 -1.44 21.52
C ALA A 50 2.19 -2.77 22.02
N TYR A 51 0.85 -2.88 21.96
CA TYR A 51 0.13 -4.08 22.35
C TYR A 51 0.50 -5.30 21.49
N GLN A 52 0.48 -5.15 20.16
CA GLN A 52 0.89 -6.20 19.22
C GLN A 52 2.35 -6.59 19.42
N THR A 53 3.25 -5.63 19.68
CA THR A 53 4.67 -5.93 19.95
C THR A 53 4.84 -6.82 21.17
N VAL A 54 4.10 -6.58 22.26
CA VAL A 54 4.15 -7.41 23.47
C VAL A 54 3.64 -8.82 23.18
N LEU A 55 2.50 -8.95 22.50
CA LEU A 55 1.96 -10.27 22.13
C LEU A 55 2.90 -11.04 21.19
N MET A 56 3.51 -10.36 20.21
CA MET A 56 4.51 -10.96 19.33
C MET A 56 5.74 -11.46 20.09
N LEU A 57 6.18 -10.74 21.13
CA LEU A 57 7.28 -11.18 22.00
C LEU A 57 6.92 -12.40 22.85
N GLN A 58 5.67 -12.50 23.30
CA GLN A 58 5.18 -13.62 24.09
C GLN A 58 4.98 -14.88 23.25
N ASP A 59 4.32 -14.74 22.11
CA ASP A 59 3.91 -15.88 21.27
C ASP A 59 5.00 -16.28 20.25
N GLY A 60 5.93 -15.38 19.92
CA GLY A 60 6.96 -15.61 18.90
C GLY A 60 6.42 -15.68 17.47
N THR A 61 5.19 -15.22 17.23
CA THR A 61 4.51 -15.26 15.94
C THR A 61 3.83 -13.93 15.61
N VAL A 62 3.32 -13.79 14.37
CA VAL A 62 2.53 -12.63 13.95
C VAL A 62 1.19 -12.60 14.66
N GLN A 63 0.71 -11.41 14.97
CA GLN A 63 -0.55 -11.14 15.65
C GLN A 63 -1.58 -10.68 14.63
N VAL A 64 -2.38 -11.63 14.15
CA VAL A 64 -3.48 -11.37 13.22
C VAL A 64 -4.76 -11.13 14.02
N GLN A 65 -5.14 -9.87 14.15
CA GLN A 65 -6.36 -9.50 14.86
C GLN A 65 -7.55 -9.40 13.89
N VAL A 66 -8.74 -9.79 14.35
CA VAL A 66 -10.00 -9.65 13.61
C VAL A 66 -9.99 -10.31 12.22
N TYR A 67 -9.20 -11.38 12.04
CA TYR A 67 -9.01 -12.07 10.76
C TYR A 67 -8.46 -11.18 9.63
N ARG A 68 -7.72 -10.12 9.97
CA ARG A 68 -7.10 -9.19 9.01
C ARG A 68 -5.61 -9.50 8.85
N PHE A 69 -5.27 -10.35 7.88
CA PHE A 69 -3.89 -10.81 7.70
C PHE A 69 -2.93 -9.70 7.25
N GLY A 70 -3.43 -8.55 6.78
CA GLY A 70 -2.59 -7.41 6.36
C GLY A 70 -1.58 -6.98 7.43
N ALA A 71 -1.93 -7.14 8.71
CA ALA A 71 -1.03 -6.89 9.83
C ALA A 71 0.26 -7.74 9.77
N ALA A 72 0.19 -8.96 9.25
CA ALA A 72 1.35 -9.85 9.15
C ALA A 72 2.45 -9.28 8.23
N VAL A 73 2.08 -8.52 7.19
CA VAL A 73 3.04 -7.94 6.24
C VAL A 73 3.93 -6.91 6.91
N VAL A 74 3.34 -6.02 7.72
CA VAL A 74 4.08 -4.99 8.47
C VAL A 74 4.78 -5.56 9.71
N GLN A 75 4.25 -6.65 10.27
CA GLN A 75 4.86 -7.36 11.39
C GLN A 75 6.04 -8.26 11.01
N ALA A 76 6.23 -8.57 9.72
CA ALA A 76 7.30 -9.48 9.28
C ALA A 76 8.70 -8.98 9.68
N LEU A 77 8.94 -7.68 9.52
CA LEU A 77 10.24 -7.06 9.83
C LEU A 77 10.54 -7.00 11.35
N PRO A 78 9.63 -6.51 12.21
CA PRO A 78 9.86 -6.55 13.66
C PRO A 78 9.93 -7.99 14.18
N LEU A 79 9.15 -8.94 13.65
CA LEU A 79 9.23 -10.36 14.03
C LEU A 79 10.60 -10.97 13.71
N LEU A 80 11.17 -10.63 12.56
CA LEU A 80 12.55 -11.05 12.23
C LEU A 80 13.54 -10.49 13.27
N GLY A 81 13.40 -9.22 13.65
CA GLY A 81 14.22 -8.62 14.70
C GLY A 81 14.09 -9.33 16.05
N MET A 82 12.87 -9.72 16.44
CA MET A 82 12.61 -10.51 17.65
C MET A 82 13.32 -11.88 17.59
N LYS A 83 13.20 -12.60 16.46
CA LYS A 83 13.85 -13.90 16.27
C LYS A 83 15.37 -13.84 16.29
N LEU A 84 15.94 -12.69 15.92
CA LEU A 84 17.38 -12.42 15.99
C LEU A 84 17.83 -11.93 17.37
N GLY A 85 16.92 -11.81 18.35
CA GLY A 85 17.24 -11.33 19.70
C GLY A 85 17.64 -9.85 19.75
N LEU A 86 17.17 -9.03 18.82
CA LEU A 86 17.49 -7.60 18.80
C LEU A 86 16.85 -6.85 19.99
N PRO A 87 17.43 -5.71 20.43
CA PRO A 87 16.84 -4.90 21.49
C PRO A 87 15.44 -4.39 21.13
N LEU A 88 14.58 -4.23 22.13
CA LEU A 88 13.20 -3.74 21.96
C LEU A 88 13.11 -2.42 21.18
N ALA A 89 14.04 -1.49 21.43
CA ALA A 89 14.11 -0.23 20.69
C ALA A 89 14.31 -0.44 19.18
N VAL A 90 15.15 -1.40 18.79
CA VAL A 90 15.38 -1.75 17.37
C VAL A 90 14.14 -2.42 16.79
N ILE A 91 13.50 -3.32 17.53
CA ILE A 91 12.25 -3.98 17.10
C ILE A 91 11.15 -2.93 16.86
N SER A 92 10.95 -2.00 17.80
CA SER A 92 9.99 -0.89 17.66
C SER A 92 10.31 0.00 16.46
N PHE A 93 11.61 0.31 16.24
CA PHE A 93 12.05 1.04 15.06
C PHE A 93 11.69 0.30 13.77
N LEU A 94 11.99 -1.01 13.69
CA LEU A 94 11.67 -1.87 12.54
C LEU A 94 10.17 -1.90 12.27
N TYR A 95 9.36 -1.96 13.32
CA TYR A 95 7.90 -1.90 13.21
C TYR A 95 7.44 -0.58 12.57
N SER A 96 7.96 0.55 13.06
CA SER A 96 7.60 1.88 12.55
C SER A 96 7.90 2.04 11.06
N VAL A 97 9.07 1.59 10.61
CA VAL A 97 9.53 1.73 9.22
C VAL A 97 8.96 0.67 8.29
N ALA A 98 8.47 -0.46 8.79
CA ALA A 98 7.87 -1.50 7.95
C ALA A 98 6.70 -0.97 7.11
N PHE A 99 5.85 -0.12 7.69
CA PHE A 99 4.69 0.44 7.00
C PHE A 99 5.05 1.28 5.76
N PRO A 100 5.90 2.32 5.84
CA PRO A 100 6.32 3.06 4.64
C PRO A 100 7.12 2.19 3.66
N LEU A 101 7.85 1.17 4.13
CA LEU A 101 8.53 0.21 3.24
C LEU A 101 7.54 -0.61 2.41
N VAL A 102 6.40 -1.00 2.98
CA VAL A 102 5.31 -1.65 2.22
C VAL A 102 4.77 -0.71 1.14
N PHE A 103 4.58 0.57 1.45
CA PHE A 103 4.15 1.56 0.44
C PHE A 103 5.21 1.81 -0.65
N LEU A 104 6.50 1.80 -0.30
CA LEU A 104 7.59 1.84 -1.28
C LEU A 104 7.62 0.59 -2.18
N LEU A 105 7.31 -0.58 -1.63
CA LEU A 105 7.15 -1.82 -2.41
C LEU A 105 5.97 -1.70 -3.39
N PHE A 106 4.80 -1.24 -2.92
CA PHE A 106 3.64 -1.01 -3.79
C PHE A 106 3.95 0.01 -4.89
N TRP A 107 4.66 1.08 -4.56
CA TRP A 107 5.13 2.06 -5.54
C TRP A 107 6.07 1.43 -6.56
N TRP A 108 7.04 0.61 -6.12
CA TRP A 108 7.98 -0.07 -7.01
C TRP A 108 7.25 -1.01 -7.98
N LEU A 109 6.33 -1.84 -7.47
CA LEU A 109 5.48 -2.71 -8.30
C LEU A 109 4.68 -1.89 -9.31
N THR A 110 4.04 -0.81 -8.88
CA THR A 110 3.16 0.01 -9.72
C THR A 110 3.93 0.77 -10.80
N VAL A 111 5.00 1.46 -10.43
CA VAL A 111 5.72 2.41 -11.30
C VAL A 111 6.83 1.73 -12.10
N ARG A 112 7.58 0.80 -11.49
CA ARG A 112 8.73 0.17 -12.16
C ARG A 112 8.35 -1.12 -12.88
N VAL A 113 7.54 -1.98 -12.25
CA VAL A 113 7.15 -3.27 -12.83
C VAL A 113 5.97 -3.10 -13.80
N LEU A 114 4.89 -2.47 -13.34
CA LEU A 114 3.64 -2.31 -14.10
C LEU A 114 3.62 -1.06 -14.97
N ARG A 115 4.59 -0.14 -14.78
CA ARG A 115 4.81 1.08 -15.58
C ARG A 115 3.64 2.07 -15.53
N GLN A 116 2.92 2.13 -14.40
CA GLN A 116 1.79 3.03 -14.18
C GLN A 116 2.17 4.19 -13.25
N SER A 117 2.85 5.20 -13.80
CA SER A 117 3.36 6.34 -13.01
C SER A 117 2.27 7.20 -12.36
N ALA A 118 1.09 7.32 -12.97
CA ALA A 118 -0.03 8.07 -12.40
C ALA A 118 -0.55 7.42 -11.11
N LEU A 119 -0.62 6.08 -11.07
CA LEU A 119 -1.01 5.33 -9.87
C LEU A 119 0.07 5.37 -8.79
N GLY A 120 1.35 5.56 -9.15
CA GLY A 120 2.41 5.86 -8.19
C GLY A 120 2.18 7.16 -7.43
N LEU A 121 1.69 8.20 -8.11
CA LEU A 121 1.28 9.44 -7.45
C LEU A 121 0.02 9.25 -6.60
N ALA A 122 -0.95 8.48 -7.07
CA ALA A 122 -2.13 8.12 -6.28
C ALA A 122 -1.75 7.40 -4.97
N LEU A 123 -0.76 6.49 -5.01
CA LEU A 123 -0.22 5.83 -3.81
C LEU A 123 0.40 6.82 -2.82
N ALA A 124 1.21 7.77 -3.32
CA ALA A 124 1.81 8.80 -2.48
C ALA A 124 0.74 9.69 -1.84
N LEU A 125 -0.27 10.10 -2.62
CA LEU A 125 -1.40 10.90 -2.14
C LEU A 125 -2.30 10.13 -1.17
N LEU A 126 -2.50 8.83 -1.37
CA LEU A 126 -3.24 7.97 -0.45
C LEU A 126 -2.51 7.90 0.89
N TYR A 127 -1.18 7.73 0.88
CA TYR A 127 -0.42 7.68 2.11
C TYR A 127 -0.39 9.05 2.80
N THR A 128 -0.21 10.15 2.07
CA THR A 128 -0.18 11.50 2.65
C THR A 128 -1.55 12.02 3.07
N GLY A 129 -2.60 11.74 2.31
CA GLY A 129 -3.97 12.25 2.55
C GLY A 129 -4.59 11.70 3.82
N MET A 130 -4.09 10.55 4.29
CA MET A 130 -4.48 9.94 5.56
C MET A 130 -3.52 10.28 6.71
N VAL A 131 -2.60 11.25 6.57
CA VAL A 131 -1.50 11.46 7.53
C VAL A 131 -1.94 11.85 8.93
N TYR A 132 -3.05 12.59 9.11
CA TYR A 132 -3.43 13.08 10.44
C TYR A 132 -3.53 11.96 11.48
N ASP A 133 -4.23 10.87 11.13
CA ASP A 133 -4.32 9.66 11.99
C ASP A 133 -3.49 8.49 11.44
N GLY A 134 -3.44 8.31 10.12
CA GLY A 134 -2.83 7.17 9.45
C GLY A 134 -1.30 7.22 9.38
N PHE A 135 -0.66 8.37 9.59
CA PHE A 135 0.79 8.37 9.76
C PHE A 135 1.13 7.64 11.06
N TYR A 136 0.65 8.10 12.21
CA TYR A 136 1.02 7.49 13.49
C TYR A 136 0.48 6.07 13.67
N TRP A 137 -0.57 5.68 12.96
CA TRP A 137 -1.12 4.33 12.99
C TRP A 137 -0.45 3.38 11.98
N CYS A 138 0.74 2.87 12.33
CA CYS A 138 1.57 2.04 11.44
C CYS A 138 1.13 0.58 11.26
N THR A 139 -0.14 0.26 11.56
CA THR A 139 -0.75 -1.07 11.41
C THR A 139 -2.05 -1.07 10.60
N SER A 140 -2.49 0.08 10.09
CA SER A 140 -3.79 0.18 9.38
C SER A 140 -3.89 -0.79 8.19
N GLU A 141 -4.72 -1.82 8.31
CA GLU A 141 -4.90 -2.81 7.25
C GLU A 141 -5.75 -2.25 6.11
N LEU A 142 -6.67 -1.33 6.41
CA LEU A 142 -7.45 -0.63 5.38
C LEU A 142 -6.53 0.18 4.46
N GLN A 143 -5.60 0.94 5.02
CA GLN A 143 -4.68 1.77 4.24
C GLN A 143 -3.73 0.90 3.40
N GLN A 144 -3.22 -0.20 3.95
CA GLN A 144 -2.45 -1.18 3.17
C GLN A 144 -3.29 -1.81 2.05
N GLY A 145 -4.54 -2.17 2.34
CA GLY A 145 -5.48 -2.74 1.37
C GLY A 145 -5.80 -1.78 0.22
N LEU A 146 -5.98 -0.49 0.50
CA LEU A 146 -6.14 0.55 -0.52
C LEU A 146 -4.87 0.70 -1.38
N GLY A 147 -3.69 0.64 -0.76
CA GLY A 147 -2.42 0.65 -1.49
C GLY A 147 -2.29 -0.56 -2.41
N PHE A 148 -2.64 -1.75 -1.92
CA PHE A 148 -2.62 -2.98 -2.70
C PHE A 148 -3.68 -3.01 -3.81
N LEU A 149 -4.85 -2.39 -3.58
CA LEU A 149 -5.87 -2.18 -4.61
C LEU A 149 -5.32 -1.40 -5.81
N LEU A 150 -4.53 -0.34 -5.56
CA LEU A 150 -3.90 0.43 -6.63
C LEU A 150 -2.87 -0.41 -7.41
N VAL A 151 -2.16 -1.33 -6.76
CA VAL A 151 -1.27 -2.30 -7.43
C VAL A 151 -2.09 -3.24 -8.33
N CYS A 152 -3.23 -3.74 -7.84
CA CYS A 152 -4.14 -4.58 -8.62
C CYS A 152 -4.69 -3.83 -9.83
N TRP A 153 -5.06 -2.57 -9.66
CA TRP A 153 -5.53 -1.72 -10.76
C TRP A 153 -4.43 -1.47 -11.79
N ALA A 154 -3.20 -1.22 -11.33
CA ALA A 154 -2.05 -1.08 -12.21
C ALA A 154 -1.79 -2.35 -13.03
N PHE A 155 -2.08 -3.52 -12.46
CA PHE A 155 -1.95 -4.80 -13.14
C PHE A 155 -3.00 -4.96 -14.24
N ILE A 156 -4.26 -4.64 -13.95
CA ILE A 156 -5.36 -4.66 -14.94
C ILE A 156 -5.07 -3.68 -16.09
N LEU A 157 -4.64 -2.45 -15.80
CA LEU A 157 -4.28 -1.47 -16.82
C LEU A 157 -3.08 -1.90 -17.68
N ARG A 158 -2.17 -2.70 -17.12
CA ARG A 158 -1.02 -3.26 -17.86
C ARG A 158 -1.42 -4.44 -18.74
N TYR A 159 -2.39 -5.25 -18.30
CA TYR A 159 -2.84 -6.48 -18.97
C TYR A 159 -4.38 -6.51 -19.10
N PRO A 160 -4.99 -5.63 -19.90
CA PRO A 160 -6.45 -5.45 -19.91
C PRO A 160 -7.21 -6.69 -20.43
N ARG A 161 -6.58 -7.51 -21.27
CA ARG A 161 -7.21 -8.71 -21.86
C ARG A 161 -6.95 -10.00 -21.08
N LEU A 162 -6.03 -9.99 -20.11
CA LEU A 162 -5.63 -11.17 -19.34
C LEU A 162 -5.35 -12.41 -20.23
N ASP A 163 -4.60 -12.22 -21.33
CA ASP A 163 -4.35 -13.22 -22.37
C ASP A 163 -3.65 -14.50 -21.87
N ARG A 164 -3.01 -14.48 -20.69
CA ARG A 164 -2.26 -15.62 -20.15
C ARG A 164 -2.87 -16.15 -18.85
N PRO A 165 -2.90 -17.48 -18.63
CA PRO A 165 -3.53 -18.07 -17.45
C PRO A 165 -2.87 -17.63 -16.13
N TRP A 166 -1.55 -17.38 -16.12
CA TRP A 166 -0.88 -16.87 -14.93
C TRP A 166 -1.40 -15.48 -14.51
N GLN A 167 -1.91 -14.67 -15.45
CA GLN A 167 -2.46 -13.34 -15.15
C GLN A 167 -3.76 -13.47 -14.36
N TRP A 168 -4.59 -14.46 -14.71
CA TRP A 168 -5.78 -14.82 -13.94
C TRP A 168 -5.42 -15.33 -12.55
N VAL A 169 -4.43 -16.22 -12.45
CA VAL A 169 -3.97 -16.73 -11.14
C VAL A 169 -3.51 -15.58 -10.25
N VAL A 170 -2.68 -14.66 -10.78
CA VAL A 170 -2.22 -13.48 -10.04
C VAL A 170 -3.39 -12.59 -9.62
N LEU A 171 -4.33 -12.30 -10.53
CA LEU A 171 -5.47 -11.44 -10.24
C LEU A 171 -6.40 -12.05 -9.20
N VAL A 172 -6.77 -13.32 -9.35
CA VAL A 172 -7.64 -14.03 -8.38
C VAL A 172 -6.97 -14.11 -7.01
N ALA A 173 -5.69 -14.47 -6.95
CA ALA A 173 -4.94 -14.47 -5.70
C ALA A 173 -4.90 -13.08 -5.04
N ALA A 174 -4.72 -12.03 -5.83
CA ALA A 174 -4.72 -10.66 -5.34
C ALA A 174 -6.11 -10.22 -4.84
N LEU A 175 -7.20 -10.60 -5.51
CA LEU A 175 -8.56 -10.32 -5.05
C LEU A 175 -8.90 -11.05 -3.75
N VAL A 176 -8.50 -12.31 -3.63
CA VAL A 176 -8.64 -13.07 -2.37
C VAL A 176 -7.86 -12.37 -1.26
N ALA A 177 -6.61 -11.98 -1.50
CA ALA A 177 -5.82 -11.21 -0.55
C ALA A 177 -6.51 -9.87 -0.19
N LEU A 178 -7.13 -9.17 -1.13
CA LEU A 178 -7.86 -7.92 -0.86
C LEU A 178 -9.02 -8.09 0.13
N VAL A 179 -9.79 -9.18 0.00
CA VAL A 179 -10.92 -9.47 0.90
C VAL A 179 -10.46 -9.63 2.35
N PHE A 180 -9.32 -10.30 2.56
CA PHE A 180 -8.79 -10.52 3.89
C PHE A 180 -7.96 -9.35 4.44
N TYR A 181 -7.65 -8.33 3.61
CA TYR A 181 -6.99 -7.12 4.09
C TYR A 181 -7.95 -6.30 4.95
N HIS A 182 -9.09 -5.91 4.38
CA HIS A 182 -10.15 -5.25 5.12
C HIS A 182 -11.46 -5.30 4.30
N PRO A 183 -12.62 -5.70 4.88
CA PRO A 183 -13.88 -5.82 4.14
C PRO A 183 -14.31 -4.53 3.42
N LEU A 184 -14.02 -3.37 4.03
CA LEU A 184 -14.32 -2.06 3.44
C LEU A 184 -13.56 -1.75 2.15
N VAL A 185 -12.48 -2.46 1.81
CA VAL A 185 -11.76 -2.24 0.53
C VAL A 185 -12.63 -2.66 -0.66
N PHE A 186 -13.67 -3.46 -0.44
CA PHE A 186 -14.66 -3.79 -1.47
C PHE A 186 -15.38 -2.55 -2.02
N ILE A 187 -15.65 -1.53 -1.19
CA ILE A 187 -16.32 -0.29 -1.62
C ILE A 187 -15.52 0.48 -2.68
N PRO A 188 -14.25 0.85 -2.45
CA PRO A 188 -13.43 1.53 -3.46
C PRO A 188 -13.10 0.62 -4.65
N PHE A 189 -13.02 -0.70 -4.46
CA PHE A 189 -12.90 -1.64 -5.58
C PHE A 189 -14.12 -1.57 -6.50
N LEU A 190 -15.34 -1.67 -5.96
CA LEU A 190 -16.58 -1.54 -6.73
C LEU A 190 -16.69 -0.18 -7.42
N PHE A 191 -16.35 0.90 -6.71
CA PHE A 191 -16.35 2.24 -7.29
C PHE A 191 -15.41 2.32 -8.50
N ALA A 192 -14.18 1.85 -8.36
CA ALA A 192 -13.21 1.83 -9.46
C ALA A 192 -13.72 0.98 -10.63
N TRP A 193 -14.31 -0.18 -10.34
CA TRP A 193 -14.87 -1.06 -11.34
C TRP A 193 -16.03 -0.43 -12.11
N LEU A 194 -17.00 0.19 -11.42
CA LEU A 194 -18.14 0.84 -12.08
C LEU A 194 -17.72 2.08 -12.87
N TYR A 195 -16.78 2.87 -12.34
CA TYR A 195 -16.35 4.10 -12.98
C TYR A 195 -15.49 3.87 -14.24
N TRP A 196 -14.64 2.84 -14.24
CA TRP A 196 -13.72 2.55 -15.36
C TRP A 196 -14.09 1.32 -16.18
N GLY A 197 -14.95 0.42 -15.68
CA GLY A 197 -15.31 -0.84 -16.34
C GLY A 197 -16.36 -0.70 -17.43
N GLU A 198 -17.08 0.43 -17.48
CA GLU A 198 -18.04 0.74 -18.55
C GLU A 198 -17.44 1.58 -19.70
N GLY A 199 -16.11 1.82 -19.68
CA GLY A 199 -15.39 2.66 -20.64
C GLY A 199 -14.61 1.92 -21.72
#